data_AF-A0A067T072-F1
#
_entry.id   AF-A0A067T072-F1
#
_cell.length_a   1.000
_cell.length_b   1.000
_cell.length_c   1.000
_cell.angle_alpha   90.00
_cell.angle_beta   90.00
_cell.angle_gamma   90.00
#
_symmetry.space_group_name_H-M   'P 1'
#
loop_
_entity.id
_entity.type
_entity.pdbx_description
1 polymer ?
#
loop_
_entity_poly.entity_id
_entity_poly.type
_entity_poly.pdbx_seq_one_letter_code
_entity_poly.pdbx_strand_id
1 'polypeptide(L)'
;MTRRKWTTPEQGDWLKEQLSAFVEAQTTKTTATTFFPQVIKDWRQKWPTEAPTAKEIADAPNLDAAIKQKKDKEDERIKTWFHNHTRGSTSGTGTRGVLKITQSRLKQEWQVYQLMTYESKWKAVIDNEWETYKKKWEEDHAGTKLPQGRFAFMNTFLKTKYNEESEEVKAEVRTRRSAMKEEVEKTQEQNEAYQKSVKFHIHSKRSLSLFFSAIDKLPRTLAVMGESIFKQTGWFVTFLVGGPAPRQNGKIMTYM
;
A
#
# COMPACT_ATOMS: atom_id res chain seq x y z
N MET A 1 -0.09 17.07 -6.43
CA MET A 1 -0.92 18.01 -5.66
C MET A 1 -1.67 17.23 -4.58
N THR A 2 -1.33 17.40 -3.31
CA THR A 2 -2.09 16.84 -2.19
C THR A 2 -3.46 17.51 -2.14
N ARG A 3 -4.54 16.72 -2.15
CA ARG A 3 -5.91 17.27 -2.00
C ARG A 3 -5.98 18.06 -0.69
N ARG A 4 -6.41 19.33 -0.73
CA ARG A 4 -6.67 20.13 0.47
C ARG A 4 -7.72 19.39 1.32
N LYS A 5 -7.34 19.04 2.55
CA LYS A 5 -8.28 18.48 3.55
C LYS A 5 -9.10 19.64 4.09
N TRP A 6 -10.41 19.46 4.17
CA TRP A 6 -11.31 20.46 4.74
C TRP A 6 -11.35 20.39 6.27
N THR A 7 -10.99 19.25 6.85
CA THR A 7 -10.93 19.02 8.30
C THR A 7 -9.57 19.43 8.87
N THR A 8 -9.56 20.03 10.06
CA THR A 8 -8.34 20.16 10.88
C THR A 8 -7.86 18.77 11.34
N PRO A 9 -6.60 18.62 11.82
CA PRO A 9 -6.11 17.35 12.36
C PRO A 9 -7.02 16.81 13.48
N GLU A 10 -7.42 17.65 14.42
CA GLU A 10 -8.29 17.30 15.55
C GLU A 10 -9.67 16.83 15.11
N GLN A 11 -10.30 17.57 14.19
CA GLN A 11 -11.57 17.18 13.58
C GLN A 11 -11.46 15.82 12.87
N GLY A 12 -10.35 15.61 12.16
CA GLY A 12 -10.08 14.37 11.45
C GLY A 12 -9.90 13.18 12.39
N ASP A 13 -9.25 13.36 13.54
CA ASP A 13 -9.07 12.30 14.53
C ASP A 13 -10.38 11.97 15.26
N TRP A 14 -11.17 12.98 15.61
CA TRP A 14 -12.50 12.76 16.19
C TRP A 14 -13.43 11.99 15.23
N LEU A 15 -13.46 12.34 13.94
CA LEU A 15 -14.25 11.60 12.95
C LEU A 15 -13.79 10.15 12.79
N LYS A 16 -12.48 9.87 12.96
CA LYS A 16 -11.95 8.49 12.91
C LYS A 16 -12.41 7.66 14.10
N GLU A 17 -12.49 8.25 15.29
CA GLU A 17 -12.99 7.56 16.49
C GLU A 17 -14.43 7.07 16.30
N GLN A 18 -15.24 7.79 15.52
CA GLN A 18 -16.64 7.44 15.23
C GLN A 18 -16.80 6.41 14.09
N LEU A 19 -15.72 6.01 13.41
CA LEU A 19 -15.81 5.09 12.26
C LEU A 19 -16.37 3.71 12.64
N SER A 20 -16.02 3.20 13.83
CA SER A 20 -16.54 1.90 14.31
C SER A 20 -18.06 1.93 14.44
N ALA A 21 -18.59 2.95 15.12
CA ALA A 21 -20.03 3.17 15.28
C ALA A 21 -20.74 3.36 13.93
N PHE A 22 -20.11 4.05 12.97
CA PHE A 22 -20.65 4.19 11.62
C PHE A 22 -20.81 2.84 10.91
N VAL A 23 -19.79 1.98 10.98
CA VAL A 23 -19.82 0.64 10.34
C VAL A 23 -20.90 -0.25 10.99
N GLU A 24 -21.06 -0.17 12.31
CA GLU A 24 -22.14 -0.87 13.02
C GLU A 24 -23.52 -0.36 12.61
N ALA A 25 -23.68 0.96 12.49
CA ALA A 25 -24.91 1.58 12.01
C ALA A 25 -25.24 1.19 10.56
N GLN A 26 -24.22 1.06 9.69
CA GLN A 26 -24.42 0.54 8.33
C GLN A 26 -24.91 -0.90 8.33
N THR A 27 -24.35 -1.74 9.19
CA THR A 27 -24.74 -3.16 9.31
C THR A 27 -26.18 -3.30 9.78
N THR A 28 -26.58 -2.49 10.76
CA THR A 28 -27.94 -2.46 11.31
C THR A 28 -28.93 -1.63 10.49
N LYS A 29 -28.48 -0.98 9.41
CA LYS A 29 -29.27 -0.06 8.57
C LYS A 29 -29.87 1.13 9.35
N THR A 30 -29.22 1.57 10.42
CA THR A 30 -29.66 2.70 11.26
C THR A 30 -28.87 3.99 11.01
N THR A 31 -28.00 4.02 9.99
CA THR A 31 -27.09 5.14 9.72
C THR A 31 -27.78 6.49 9.58
N ALA A 32 -28.88 6.55 8.82
CA ALA A 32 -29.60 7.80 8.55
C ALA A 32 -30.47 8.25 9.73
N THR A 33 -30.95 7.31 10.55
CA THR A 33 -31.96 7.55 11.58
C THR A 33 -31.36 7.79 12.96
N THR A 34 -30.24 7.15 13.30
CA THR A 34 -29.63 7.25 14.63
C THR A 34 -28.23 7.85 14.57
N PHE A 35 -27.36 7.31 13.72
CA PHE A 35 -25.94 7.69 13.71
C PHE A 35 -25.72 9.13 13.26
N PHE A 36 -26.17 9.50 12.05
CA PHE A 36 -25.91 10.85 11.53
C PHE A 36 -26.55 11.96 12.38
N PRO A 37 -27.81 11.83 12.84
CA PRO A 37 -28.39 12.84 13.74
C PRO A 37 -27.56 13.05 15.01
N GLN A 38 -27.06 11.97 15.63
CA GLN A 38 -26.25 12.05 16.83
C GLN A 38 -24.86 12.66 16.55
N VAL A 39 -24.16 12.16 15.53
CA VAL A 39 -22.81 12.63 15.20
C VAL A 39 -22.80 14.08 14.73
N ILE A 40 -23.80 14.51 13.96
CA ILE A 40 -23.92 15.91 13.53
C ILE A 40 -24.22 16.81 14.74
N LYS A 41 -25.06 16.37 15.68
CA LYS A 41 -25.32 17.09 16.92
C LYS A 41 -24.04 17.27 17.75
N ASP A 42 -23.30 16.19 17.97
CA ASP A 42 -22.06 16.21 18.75
C ASP A 42 -20.96 17.02 18.05
N TRP A 43 -20.88 16.95 16.72
CA TRP A 43 -19.98 17.76 15.91
C TRP A 43 -20.25 19.25 16.11
N ARG A 44 -21.52 19.68 15.99
CA ARG A 44 -21.90 21.10 16.14
C ARG A 44 -21.69 21.63 17.55
N GLN A 45 -21.78 20.76 18.56
CA GLN A 45 -21.47 21.14 19.94
C GLN A 45 -19.97 21.42 20.13
N LYS A 46 -19.11 20.64 19.47
CA LYS A 46 -17.64 20.81 19.56
C LYS A 46 -17.11 21.89 18.61
N TRP A 47 -17.71 22.03 17.44
CA TRP A 47 -17.33 23.00 16.42
C TRP A 47 -18.57 23.77 15.95
N PRO A 48 -18.95 24.84 16.67
CA PRO A 48 -20.08 25.68 16.27
C PRO A 48 -19.84 26.28 14.88
N THR A 49 -20.82 26.14 13.98
CA THR A 49 -20.76 26.74 12.65
C THR A 49 -20.73 28.28 12.78
N GLU A 50 -19.70 28.91 12.23
CA GLU A 50 -19.60 30.37 12.19
C GLU A 50 -20.80 31.00 11.45
N ALA A 51 -21.14 32.24 11.79
CA ALA A 51 -22.19 32.99 11.11
C ALA A 51 -21.97 33.05 9.59
N PRO A 52 -23.04 33.11 8.76
CA PRO A 52 -22.90 33.23 7.31
C PRO A 52 -22.10 34.46 6.92
N THR A 53 -21.22 34.32 5.94
CA THR A 53 -20.42 35.44 5.42
C THR A 53 -21.32 36.35 4.59
N ALA A 54 -21.01 37.66 4.47
CA ALA A 54 -21.79 38.61 3.68
C ALA A 54 -22.08 38.14 2.22
N LYS A 55 -21.18 37.36 1.63
CA LYS A 55 -21.39 36.72 0.31
C LYS A 55 -22.45 35.62 0.32
N GLU A 56 -22.47 34.80 1.38
CA GLU A 56 -23.45 33.72 1.55
C GLU A 56 -24.86 34.27 1.87
N ILE A 57 -24.92 35.46 2.48
CA ILE A 57 -26.18 36.18 2.72
C ILE A 57 -26.71 36.77 1.41
N ALA A 58 -25.82 37.27 0.53
CA ALA A 58 -26.21 37.82 -0.77
C ALA A 58 -26.72 36.75 -1.76
N ASP A 59 -26.21 35.52 -1.67
CA ASP A 59 -26.62 34.39 -2.53
C ASP A 59 -27.90 33.69 -2.05
N ALA A 60 -28.44 34.06 -0.87
CA ALA A 60 -29.60 33.43 -0.25
C ALA A 60 -30.83 34.37 -0.21
N PRO A 61 -32.05 33.84 -0.29
CA PRO A 61 -33.26 34.67 -0.25
C PRO A 61 -33.53 35.32 1.12
N ASN A 62 -33.00 34.75 2.20
CA ASN A 62 -33.06 35.32 3.55
C ASN A 62 -31.91 34.79 4.43
N LEU A 63 -31.65 35.46 5.56
CA LEU A 63 -30.61 35.11 6.51
C LEU A 63 -30.76 33.67 7.04
N ASP A 64 -32.00 33.25 7.31
CA ASP A 64 -32.30 31.90 7.79
C ASP A 64 -31.99 30.82 6.74
N ALA A 65 -32.26 31.06 5.45
CA ALA A 65 -31.86 30.15 4.39
C ALA A 65 -30.34 30.09 4.23
N ALA A 66 -29.63 31.22 4.40
CA ALA A 66 -28.16 31.21 4.36
C ALA A 66 -27.57 30.33 5.48
N ILE A 67 -28.12 30.44 6.71
CA ILE A 67 -27.73 29.61 7.85
C ILE A 67 -28.03 28.13 7.56
N LYS A 68 -29.22 27.83 7.04
CA LYS A 68 -29.63 26.46 6.70
C LYS A 68 -28.73 25.83 5.63
N GLN A 69 -28.49 26.54 4.53
CA GLN A 69 -27.63 26.05 3.44
C GLN A 69 -26.19 25.76 3.91
N LYS A 70 -25.64 26.60 4.80
CA LYS A 70 -24.30 26.38 5.37
C LYS A 70 -24.26 25.10 6.21
N LYS A 71 -25.28 24.89 7.05
CA LYS A 71 -25.46 23.68 7.85
C LYS A 71 -25.62 22.44 6.98
N ASP A 72 -26.46 22.49 5.95
CA ASP A 72 -26.68 21.37 5.05
C ASP A 72 -25.39 20.98 4.30
N LYS A 73 -24.60 21.98 3.86
CA LYS A 73 -23.29 21.74 3.23
C LYS A 73 -22.29 21.08 4.18
N GLU A 74 -22.29 21.46 5.46
CA GLU A 74 -21.44 20.86 6.48
C GLU A 74 -21.87 19.40 6.77
N ASP A 75 -23.17 19.17 6.92
CA ASP A 75 -23.73 17.83 7.14
C ASP A 75 -23.38 16.89 5.98
N GLU A 76 -23.54 17.35 4.74
CA GLU A 76 -23.17 16.56 3.55
C GLU A 76 -21.66 16.28 3.48
N ARG A 77 -20.81 17.22 3.92
CA ARG A 77 -19.36 16.98 4.03
C ARG A 77 -19.03 15.89 5.04
N ILE A 78 -19.69 15.90 6.20
CA ILE A 78 -19.51 14.88 7.24
C ILE A 78 -19.97 13.52 6.73
N LYS A 79 -21.18 13.42 6.16
CA LYS A 79 -21.71 12.18 5.57
C LYS A 79 -20.78 11.63 4.50
N THR A 80 -20.38 12.47 3.55
CA THR A 80 -19.46 12.11 2.47
C THR A 80 -18.11 11.68 3.01
N TRP A 81 -17.62 12.31 4.08
CA TRP A 81 -16.39 11.91 4.75
C TRP A 81 -16.48 10.48 5.28
N PHE A 82 -17.53 10.13 6.04
CA PHE A 82 -17.69 8.76 6.57
C PHE A 82 -17.78 7.73 5.45
N HIS A 83 -18.58 7.98 4.42
CA HIS A 83 -18.68 7.07 3.28
C HIS A 83 -17.34 6.90 2.56
N ASN A 84 -16.55 7.95 2.38
CA ASN A 84 -15.26 7.86 1.71
C ASN A 84 -14.19 7.16 2.55
N HIS A 85 -14.22 7.32 3.87
CA HIS A 85 -13.23 6.74 4.78
C HIS A 85 -13.57 5.31 5.23
N THR A 86 -14.80 4.86 4.99
CA THR A 86 -15.21 3.45 5.21
C THR A 86 -15.21 2.60 3.95
N ARG A 87 -15.31 3.20 2.77
CA ARG A 87 -15.05 2.49 1.52
C ARG A 87 -13.65 1.87 1.59
N GLY A 88 -13.58 0.54 1.47
CA GLY A 88 -12.31 -0.12 1.15
C GLY A 88 -11.75 0.55 -0.09
N SER A 89 -10.46 0.91 -0.11
CA SER A 89 -9.86 1.75 -1.17
C SER A 89 -10.34 1.27 -2.55
N THR A 90 -11.25 2.03 -3.15
CA THR A 90 -11.94 1.74 -4.41
C THR A 90 -11.87 2.98 -5.30
N SER A 91 -10.78 3.74 -5.19
CA SER A 91 -10.50 4.79 -6.16
C SER A 91 -9.90 4.17 -7.42
N GLY A 92 -10.79 3.69 -8.29
CA GLY A 92 -10.52 3.45 -9.69
C GLY A 92 -9.89 2.10 -10.03
N THR A 93 -9.98 1.77 -11.31
CA THR A 93 -9.28 0.70 -12.06
C THR A 93 -7.75 0.71 -11.89
N GLY A 94 -7.21 1.67 -11.12
CA GLY A 94 -5.83 1.73 -10.68
C GLY A 94 -5.58 0.81 -9.49
N THR A 95 -5.12 -0.40 -9.79
CA THR A 95 -4.13 -1.11 -8.97
C THR A 95 -4.46 -1.28 -7.48
N ARG A 96 -5.53 -2.03 -7.13
CA ARG A 96 -5.35 -2.92 -5.97
C ARG A 96 -4.25 -3.90 -6.36
N GLY A 97 -3.02 -3.64 -5.91
CA GLY A 97 -1.88 -4.51 -6.19
C GLY A 97 -2.25 -5.94 -5.77
N VAL A 98 -1.98 -6.92 -6.61
CA VAL A 98 -2.16 -8.33 -6.26
C VAL A 98 -1.19 -8.67 -5.11
N LEU A 99 -1.61 -9.56 -4.21
CA LEU A 99 -0.70 -10.10 -3.20
C LEU A 99 0.54 -10.67 -3.91
N LYS A 100 1.72 -10.24 -3.48
CA LYS A 100 2.97 -10.82 -3.97
C LYS A 100 3.18 -12.16 -3.26
N ILE A 101 2.57 -13.21 -3.80
CA ILE A 101 2.67 -14.59 -3.29
C ILE A 101 4.05 -15.21 -3.63
N THR A 102 4.84 -14.56 -4.48
CA THR A 102 6.20 -15.01 -4.80
C THR A 102 7.07 -15.01 -3.55
N GLN A 103 7.53 -16.19 -3.14
CA GLN A 103 8.60 -16.31 -2.16
C GLN A 103 9.82 -15.51 -2.64
N SER A 104 10.42 -14.74 -1.73
CA SER A 104 11.67 -14.05 -2.03
C SER A 104 12.73 -15.10 -2.33
N ARG A 105 13.13 -15.19 -3.60
CA ARG A 105 14.22 -16.10 -3.99
C ARG A 105 15.51 -15.61 -3.34
N LEU A 106 16.30 -16.56 -2.83
CA LEU A 106 17.63 -16.26 -2.33
C LEU A 106 18.44 -15.63 -3.46
N LYS A 107 19.19 -14.56 -3.17
CA LYS A 107 20.05 -13.91 -4.14
C LYS A 107 21.12 -14.89 -4.64
N GLN A 108 21.47 -14.79 -5.92
CA GLN A 108 22.60 -15.53 -6.50
C GLN A 108 23.92 -14.96 -5.96
N GLU A 109 24.99 -15.75 -5.98
CA GLU A 109 26.28 -15.38 -5.38
C GLU A 109 26.83 -14.06 -5.96
N TRP A 110 26.84 -13.91 -7.29
CA TRP A 110 27.28 -12.66 -7.93
C TRP A 110 26.40 -11.44 -7.54
N GLN A 111 25.13 -11.63 -7.19
CA GLN A 111 24.26 -10.54 -6.72
C GLN A 111 24.57 -10.14 -5.28
N VAL A 112 25.02 -11.10 -4.46
CA VAL A 112 25.53 -10.83 -3.11
C VAL A 112 26.87 -10.10 -3.21
N TYR A 113 27.76 -10.56 -4.11
CA TYR A 113 28.99 -9.86 -4.45
C TYR A 113 28.75 -8.42 -4.91
N GLN A 114 27.79 -8.21 -5.80
CA GLN A 114 27.36 -6.87 -6.22
C GLN A 114 26.95 -6.03 -5.01
N LEU A 115 26.13 -6.56 -4.10
CA LEU A 115 25.67 -5.82 -2.93
C LEU A 115 26.81 -5.41 -2.00
N MET A 116 27.87 -6.23 -1.91
CA MET A 116 29.04 -5.95 -1.07
C MET A 116 30.03 -4.96 -1.72
N THR A 117 30.18 -4.98 -3.05
CA THR A 117 31.29 -4.31 -3.73
C THR A 117 30.88 -3.21 -4.70
N TYR A 118 29.60 -3.11 -5.05
CA TYR A 118 29.14 -2.17 -6.08
C TYR A 118 29.41 -0.71 -5.70
N GLU A 119 29.00 -0.27 -4.51
CA GLU A 119 29.16 1.13 -4.10
C GLU A 119 30.62 1.51 -3.87
N SER A 120 31.44 0.57 -3.38
CA SER A 120 32.83 0.82 -2.98
C SER A 120 33.84 0.68 -4.12
N LYS A 121 33.71 -0.35 -4.97
CA LYS A 121 34.71 -0.70 -5.99
C LYS A 121 34.23 -0.46 -7.41
N TRP A 122 32.99 -0.86 -7.73
CA TRP A 122 32.60 -1.02 -9.13
C TRP A 122 31.79 0.14 -9.71
N LYS A 123 31.11 0.96 -8.91
CA LYS A 123 30.23 2.02 -9.40
C LYS A 123 30.95 2.96 -10.38
N ALA A 124 32.09 3.52 -9.98
CA ALA A 124 32.85 4.45 -10.81
C ALA A 124 33.42 3.78 -12.07
N VAL A 125 33.89 2.53 -11.95
CA VAL A 125 34.44 1.75 -13.08
C VAL A 125 33.35 1.47 -14.10
N ILE A 126 32.18 1.00 -13.65
CA ILE A 126 31.03 0.71 -14.51
C ILE A 126 30.53 1.97 -15.20
N ASP A 127 30.47 3.11 -14.50
CA ASP A 127 30.05 4.37 -15.10
C ASP A 127 31.00 4.82 -16.21
N ASN A 128 32.31 4.75 -15.97
CA ASN A 128 33.32 5.09 -16.97
C ASN A 128 33.28 4.14 -18.17
N GLU A 129 33.26 2.83 -17.93
CA GLU A 129 33.23 1.84 -19.01
C GLU A 129 31.92 1.93 -19.80
N TRP A 130 30.80 2.22 -19.15
CA TRP A 130 29.52 2.40 -19.81
C TRP A 130 29.53 3.61 -20.76
N GLU A 131 30.11 4.73 -20.33
CA GLU A 131 30.28 5.90 -21.20
C GLU A 131 31.23 5.60 -22.37
N THR A 132 32.30 4.83 -22.17
CA THR A 132 33.17 4.43 -23.29
C THR A 132 32.46 3.48 -24.27
N TYR A 133 31.66 2.54 -23.77
CA TYR A 133 30.87 1.63 -24.59
C TYR A 133 29.84 2.39 -25.42
N LYS A 134 29.16 3.35 -24.78
CA LYS A 134 28.18 4.22 -25.46
C LYS A 134 28.83 5.05 -26.56
N LYS A 135 29.98 5.69 -26.30
CA LYS A 135 30.72 6.47 -27.31
C LYS A 135 31.16 5.62 -28.49
N LYS A 136 31.78 4.46 -28.24
CA LYS A 136 32.21 3.53 -29.30
C LYS A 136 31.02 3.05 -30.14
N TRP A 137 29.90 2.75 -29.49
CA TRP A 137 28.69 2.33 -30.20
C TRP A 137 28.11 3.46 -31.07
N GLU A 138 28.10 4.70 -30.56
CA GLU A 138 27.66 5.87 -31.32
C GLU A 138 28.58 6.17 -32.53
N GLU A 139 29.89 5.92 -32.41
CA GLU A 139 30.87 6.04 -33.50
C GLU A 139 30.66 4.97 -34.58
N ASP A 140 30.46 3.70 -34.19
CA ASP A 140 30.33 2.58 -35.13
C ASP A 140 28.93 2.47 -35.76
N HIS A 141 27.88 2.93 -35.07
CA HIS A 141 26.48 2.68 -35.43
C HIS A 141 25.59 3.92 -35.24
N ALA A 142 25.98 5.03 -35.87
CA ALA A 142 25.26 6.30 -35.84
C ALA A 142 23.76 6.12 -36.21
N GLY A 143 22.87 6.49 -35.29
CA GLY A 143 21.41 6.44 -35.49
C GLY A 143 20.71 5.14 -35.09
N THR A 144 21.45 4.14 -34.61
CA THR A 144 20.89 2.85 -34.15
C THR A 144 20.80 2.78 -32.63
N LYS A 145 19.77 2.11 -32.10
CA LYS A 145 19.60 1.93 -30.65
C LYS A 145 20.70 1.02 -30.09
N LEU A 146 21.17 1.31 -28.87
CA LEU A 146 22.13 0.45 -28.17
C LEU A 146 21.53 -0.97 -28.01
N PRO A 147 22.30 -2.03 -28.29
CA PRO A 147 21.82 -3.41 -28.26
C PRO A 147 21.56 -3.89 -26.84
N GLN A 148 22.26 -3.30 -25.85
CA GLN A 148 22.15 -3.64 -24.45
C GLN A 148 22.02 -2.36 -23.62
N GLY A 149 21.09 -2.33 -22.67
CA GLY A 149 20.96 -1.22 -21.72
C GLY A 149 21.98 -1.30 -20.57
N ARG A 150 22.23 -0.17 -19.89
CA ARG A 150 23.21 -0.05 -18.78
C ARG A 150 23.08 -1.15 -17.74
N PHE A 151 21.84 -1.51 -17.36
CA PHE A 151 21.61 -2.55 -16.34
C PHE A 151 22.08 -3.93 -16.78
N ALA A 152 21.86 -4.28 -18.04
CA ALA A 152 22.32 -5.55 -18.57
C ALA A 152 23.86 -5.55 -18.68
N PHE A 153 24.47 -4.44 -19.13
CA PHE A 153 25.93 -4.29 -19.21
C PHE A 153 26.59 -4.46 -17.83
N MET A 154 26.02 -3.79 -16.82
CA MET A 154 26.44 -3.91 -15.43
C MET A 154 26.37 -5.36 -14.93
N ASN A 155 25.28 -6.08 -15.24
CA ASN A 155 25.13 -7.47 -14.81
C ASN A 155 26.16 -8.40 -15.48
N THR A 156 26.47 -8.18 -16.76
CA THR A 156 27.52 -8.97 -17.44
C THR A 156 28.89 -8.65 -16.87
N PHE A 157 29.21 -7.37 -16.66
CA PHE A 157 30.46 -6.92 -16.06
C PHE A 157 30.70 -7.53 -14.67
N LEU A 158 29.70 -7.45 -13.78
CA LEU A 158 29.82 -7.96 -12.42
C LEU A 158 29.90 -9.50 -12.38
N LYS A 159 29.25 -10.21 -13.30
CA LYS A 159 29.40 -11.66 -13.41
C LYS A 159 30.81 -12.04 -13.84
N THR A 160 31.38 -11.35 -14.83
CA THR A 160 32.76 -11.58 -15.27
C THR A 160 33.73 -11.30 -14.13
N LYS A 161 33.60 -10.15 -13.45
CA LYS A 161 34.47 -9.82 -12.32
C LYS A 161 34.35 -10.80 -11.15
N TYR A 162 33.14 -11.23 -10.82
CA TYR A 162 32.94 -12.25 -9.79
C TYR A 162 33.61 -13.59 -10.14
N ASN A 163 33.62 -13.98 -11.43
CA ASN A 163 34.28 -15.21 -11.86
C ASN A 163 35.82 -15.10 -11.81
N GLU A 164 36.36 -13.91 -12.11
CA GLU A 164 37.80 -13.57 -12.08
C GLU A 164 38.35 -13.40 -10.65
N GLU A 165 37.50 -13.11 -9.67
CA GLU A 165 37.89 -12.88 -8.27
C GLU A 165 38.45 -14.12 -7.58
N SER A 166 39.22 -13.88 -6.52
CA SER A 166 39.84 -14.94 -5.72
C SER A 166 38.82 -15.84 -5.03
N GLU A 167 39.21 -17.09 -4.77
CA GLU A 167 38.35 -18.04 -4.03
C GLU A 167 38.04 -17.56 -2.60
N GLU A 168 38.89 -16.73 -2.01
CA GLU A 168 38.66 -16.10 -0.69
C GLU A 168 37.43 -15.18 -0.72
N VAL A 169 37.33 -14.31 -1.73
CA VAL A 169 36.18 -13.40 -1.89
C VAL A 169 34.92 -14.19 -2.21
N LYS A 170 35.02 -15.25 -3.01
CA LYS A 170 33.88 -16.15 -3.28
C LYS A 170 33.42 -16.87 -2.01
N ALA A 171 34.34 -17.28 -1.14
CA ALA A 171 34.01 -17.88 0.15
C ALA A 171 33.30 -16.88 1.07
N GLU A 172 33.76 -15.63 1.15
CA GLU A 172 33.09 -14.57 1.91
C GLU A 172 31.66 -14.32 1.40
N VAL A 173 31.48 -14.27 0.08
CA VAL A 173 30.17 -14.11 -0.57
C VAL A 173 29.23 -15.28 -0.24
N ARG A 174 29.74 -16.52 -0.20
CA ARG A 174 28.96 -17.70 0.22
C ARG A 174 28.55 -17.61 1.68
N THR A 175 29.46 -17.23 2.58
CA THR A 175 29.16 -17.01 4.00
C THR A 175 28.07 -15.95 4.18
N ARG A 176 28.19 -14.82 3.46
CA ARG A 176 27.17 -13.76 3.50
C ARG A 176 25.83 -14.22 2.94
N ARG A 177 25.83 -15.03 1.87
CA ARG A 177 24.63 -15.62 1.27
C ARG A 177 23.92 -16.58 2.24
N SER A 178 24.67 -17.40 2.98
CA SER A 178 24.13 -18.28 4.02
C SER A 178 23.53 -17.46 5.18
N ALA A 179 24.22 -16.42 5.65
CA ALA A 179 23.68 -15.53 6.67
C ALA A 179 22.37 -14.85 6.24
N MET A 180 22.27 -14.40 4.99
CA MET A 180 21.02 -13.87 4.43
C MET A 180 19.90 -14.91 4.39
N LYS A 181 20.22 -16.18 4.14
CA LYS A 181 19.23 -17.27 4.19
C LYS A 181 18.69 -17.46 5.60
N GLU A 182 19.57 -17.51 6.58
CA GLU A 182 19.19 -17.63 7.99
C GLU A 182 18.37 -16.44 8.49
N GLU A 183 18.69 -15.22 8.07
CA GLU A 183 17.90 -14.02 8.41
C GLU A 183 16.47 -14.11 7.87
N VAL A 184 16.30 -14.61 6.64
CA VAL A 184 14.97 -14.81 6.03
C VAL A 184 14.20 -15.91 6.75
N GLU A 185 14.85 -17.04 7.07
CA GLU A 185 14.25 -18.16 7.81
C GLU A 185 13.80 -17.72 9.20
N LYS A 186 14.66 -17.03 9.96
CA LYS A 186 14.32 -16.45 11.27
C LYS A 186 13.13 -15.48 11.20
N THR A 187 13.08 -14.64 10.17
CA THR A 187 11.96 -13.71 9.96
C THR A 187 10.66 -14.48 9.68
N GLN A 188 10.74 -15.56 8.92
CA GLN A 188 9.58 -16.41 8.63
C GLN A 188 9.10 -17.15 9.88
N GLU A 189 10.01 -17.74 10.66
CA GLU A 189 9.70 -18.38 11.95
C GLU A 189 9.09 -17.38 12.93
N GLN A 190 9.62 -16.15 13.01
CA GLN A 190 9.04 -15.08 13.82
C GLN A 190 7.65 -14.70 13.34
N ASN A 191 7.41 -14.63 12.03
CA ASN A 191 6.08 -14.36 11.48
C ASN A 191 5.10 -15.50 11.78
N GLU A 192 5.54 -16.76 11.71
CA GLU A 192 4.72 -17.93 12.04
C GLU A 192 4.42 -18.02 13.55
N ALA A 193 5.43 -17.78 14.39
CA ALA A 193 5.27 -17.70 15.84
C ALA A 193 4.39 -16.50 16.25
N TYR A 194 4.51 -15.37 15.54
CA TYR A 194 3.63 -14.22 15.68
C TYR A 194 2.20 -14.60 15.28
N GLN A 195 1.97 -15.22 14.13
CA GLN A 195 0.64 -15.69 13.73
C GLN A 195 0.02 -16.67 14.74
N LYS A 196 0.82 -17.57 15.34
CA LYS A 196 0.38 -18.48 16.40
C LYS A 196 0.04 -17.75 17.71
N SER A 197 0.77 -16.69 18.06
CA SER A 197 0.57 -15.90 19.28
C SER A 197 -0.41 -14.73 19.14
N VAL A 198 -0.78 -14.35 17.90
CA VAL A 198 -1.83 -13.35 17.57
C VAL A 198 -3.23 -13.78 18.02
N LYS A 199 -3.37 -14.94 18.68
CA LYS A 199 -4.51 -15.21 19.55
C LYS A 199 -4.63 -14.21 20.71
N PHE A 200 -3.60 -13.40 21.05
CA PHE A 200 -3.70 -12.50 22.21
C PHE A 200 -3.31 -11.02 22.06
N HIS A 201 -2.28 -10.54 21.34
CA HIS A 201 -1.90 -9.10 21.46
C HIS A 201 -1.46 -8.41 20.14
N ILE A 202 -2.32 -7.51 19.65
CA ILE A 202 -2.05 -6.52 18.59
C ILE A 202 -1.14 -5.42 19.18
N HIS A 203 0.19 -5.50 19.02
CA HIS A 203 1.11 -4.52 19.66
C HIS A 203 2.05 -3.76 18.72
N SER A 204 1.83 -3.76 17.41
CA SER A 204 2.58 -2.89 16.48
C SER A 204 1.69 -2.31 15.37
N LYS A 205 1.48 -0.99 15.39
CA LYS A 205 0.72 -0.26 14.36
C LYS A 205 1.29 -0.47 12.94
N ARG A 206 2.60 -0.69 12.82
CA ARG A 206 3.29 -0.92 11.54
C ARG A 206 3.05 -2.32 10.98
N SER A 207 3.04 -3.34 11.84
CA SER A 207 2.71 -4.72 11.47
C SER A 207 1.24 -4.83 11.05
N LEU A 208 0.33 -4.22 11.82
CA LEU A 208 -1.10 -4.18 11.51
C LEU A 208 -1.40 -3.61 10.11
N SER A 209 -0.77 -2.48 9.77
CA SER A 209 -0.95 -1.84 8.47
C SER A 209 -0.59 -2.75 7.29
N LEU A 210 0.47 -3.57 7.43
CA LEU A 210 0.87 -4.53 6.40
C LEU A 210 -0.15 -5.66 6.24
N PHE A 211 -0.64 -6.23 7.35
CA PHE A 211 -1.70 -7.23 7.33
C PHE A 211 -2.99 -6.68 6.72
N PHE A 212 -3.34 -5.43 7.03
CA PHE A 212 -4.57 -4.81 6.49
C PHE A 212 -4.45 -4.60 5.00
N SER A 213 -3.30 -4.11 4.55
CA SER A 213 -3.00 -3.99 3.13
C SER A 213 -3.08 -5.35 2.44
N ALA A 214 -2.63 -6.43 3.08
CA ALA A 214 -2.71 -7.77 2.52
C ALA A 214 -4.16 -8.27 2.41
N ILE A 215 -4.97 -8.13 3.48
CA ILE A 215 -6.38 -8.50 3.48
C ILE A 215 -7.16 -7.72 2.42
N ASP A 216 -6.95 -6.40 2.31
CA ASP A 216 -7.62 -5.54 1.32
C ASP A 216 -7.28 -5.92 -0.14
N LYS A 217 -6.12 -6.54 -0.37
CA LYS A 217 -5.65 -7.04 -1.68
C LYS A 217 -6.13 -8.45 -2.00
N LEU A 218 -6.60 -9.20 -1.01
CA LEU A 218 -6.98 -10.61 -1.18
C LEU A 218 -8.13 -10.79 -2.20
N PRO A 219 -9.24 -10.01 -2.18
CA PRO A 219 -10.32 -10.21 -3.15
C PRO A 219 -9.86 -10.06 -4.60
N ARG A 220 -9.01 -9.07 -4.90
CA ARG A 220 -8.48 -8.89 -6.26
C ARG A 220 -7.54 -10.03 -6.65
N THR A 221 -6.75 -10.52 -5.70
CA THR A 221 -5.83 -11.65 -5.91
C THR A 221 -6.61 -12.92 -6.29
N LEU A 222 -7.67 -13.23 -5.52
CA LEU A 222 -8.52 -14.38 -5.77
C LEU A 222 -9.29 -14.25 -7.10
N ALA A 223 -9.78 -13.05 -7.43
CA ALA A 223 -10.42 -12.81 -8.72
C ALA A 223 -9.48 -13.07 -9.91
N VAL A 224 -8.24 -12.55 -9.86
CA VAL A 224 -7.23 -12.78 -10.90
C VAL A 224 -6.87 -14.27 -11.00
N MET A 225 -6.77 -14.96 -9.87
CA MET A 225 -6.52 -16.40 -9.84
C MET A 225 -7.67 -17.20 -10.46
N GLY A 226 -8.92 -16.88 -10.09
CA GLY A 226 -10.12 -17.49 -10.65
C GLY A 226 -10.25 -17.26 -12.16
N GLU A 227 -10.01 -16.03 -12.63
CA GLU A 227 -9.96 -15.70 -14.06
C GLU A 227 -8.91 -16.54 -14.80
N SER A 228 -7.74 -16.75 -14.20
CA SER A 228 -6.68 -17.58 -14.78
C SER A 228 -7.06 -19.05 -14.87
N ILE A 229 -7.69 -19.60 -13.83
CA ILE A 229 -8.17 -21.00 -13.83
C ILE A 229 -9.22 -21.17 -14.91
N PHE A 230 -10.22 -20.29 -14.95
CA PHE A 230 -11.28 -20.32 -15.97
C PHE A 230 -10.72 -20.27 -17.40
N LYS A 231 -9.77 -19.38 -17.68
CA LYS A 231 -9.16 -19.27 -19.02
C LYS A 231 -8.40 -20.52 -19.44
N GLN A 232 -7.76 -21.23 -18.50
CA GLN A 232 -6.94 -22.40 -18.80
C GLN A 232 -7.75 -23.69 -18.84
N THR A 233 -8.79 -23.81 -18.01
CA THR A 233 -9.51 -25.09 -17.80
C THR A 233 -11.00 -25.03 -18.12
N GLY A 234 -11.58 -23.84 -18.27
CA GLY A 234 -13.02 -23.63 -18.38
C GLY A 234 -13.78 -23.79 -17.07
N TRP A 235 -13.09 -24.03 -15.94
CA TRP A 235 -13.75 -24.26 -14.65
C TRP A 235 -14.11 -22.96 -13.95
N PHE A 236 -15.30 -22.94 -13.35
CA PHE A 236 -15.71 -21.91 -12.40
C PHE A 236 -15.20 -22.27 -11.00
N VAL A 237 -14.59 -21.31 -10.33
CA VAL A 237 -14.05 -21.48 -8.97
C VAL A 237 -14.66 -20.43 -8.06
N THR A 238 -15.09 -20.86 -6.88
CA THR A 238 -15.59 -19.99 -5.80
C THR A 238 -14.64 -20.10 -4.61
N PHE A 239 -14.26 -18.96 -4.02
CA PHE A 239 -13.39 -18.91 -2.86
C PHE A 239 -14.20 -18.44 -1.64
N LEU A 240 -14.19 -19.22 -0.57
CA LEU A 240 -14.76 -18.82 0.72
C LEU A 240 -13.62 -18.59 1.70
N VAL A 241 -13.43 -17.34 2.14
CA VAL A 241 -12.34 -16.98 3.06
C VAL A 241 -12.87 -16.22 4.26
N GLY A 242 -12.67 -16.78 5.46
CA GLY A 242 -13.04 -16.17 6.74
C GLY A 242 -11.82 -15.69 7.52
N GLY A 243 -11.92 -14.54 8.19
CA GLY A 243 -10.87 -14.04 9.06
C GLY A 243 -11.26 -12.77 9.82
N PRO A 244 -10.46 -12.36 10.83
CA PRO A 244 -10.70 -11.13 11.56
C PRO A 244 -10.60 -9.92 10.62
N ALA A 245 -11.68 -9.14 10.53
CA ALA A 245 -11.74 -7.88 9.80
C ALA A 245 -11.22 -6.76 10.71
N PRO A 246 -10.04 -6.21 10.43
CA PRO A 246 -9.43 -5.32 11.41
C PRO A 246 -10.05 -3.93 11.45
N ARG A 247 -10.68 -3.52 10.33
CA ARG A 247 -11.53 -2.33 10.27
C ARG A 247 -12.81 -2.45 11.11
N GLN A 248 -13.12 -3.67 11.59
CA GLN A 248 -14.27 -3.97 12.43
C GLN A 248 -13.84 -4.48 13.80
N ASN A 249 -12.75 -3.94 14.34
CA ASN A 249 -12.22 -4.31 15.66
C ASN A 249 -11.96 -5.82 15.83
N GLY A 250 -11.56 -6.49 14.75
CA GLY A 250 -11.26 -7.93 14.77
C GLY A 250 -12.48 -8.85 14.70
N LYS A 251 -13.69 -8.33 14.44
CA LYS A 251 -14.87 -9.16 14.14
C LYS A 251 -14.57 -10.11 12.98
N ILE A 252 -14.95 -11.38 13.11
CA ILE A 252 -14.77 -12.37 12.05
C ILE A 252 -15.70 -12.03 10.90
N MET A 253 -15.14 -11.83 9.72
CA MET A 253 -15.86 -11.59 8.48
C MET A 253 -15.53 -12.67 7.48
N THR A 254 -16.52 -12.99 6.64
CA THR A 254 -16.35 -13.93 5.53
C THR A 254 -16.45 -13.16 4.22
N TYR A 255 -15.50 -13.41 3.34
CA TYR A 255 -15.52 -12.98 1.94
C TYR A 255 -15.89 -14.18 1.08
N MET A 256 -16.86 -13.98 0.19
CA MET A 256 -17.31 -14.93 -0.84
C MET A 256 -17.13 -14.28 -2.21
#